data_AF-A0A950BBX2-F1
#
_entry.id   AF-A0A950BBX2-F1
#
_cell.length_a   1.000
_cell.length_b   1.000
_cell.length_c   1.000
_cell.angle_alpha   90.00
_cell.angle_beta   90.00
_cell.angle_gamma   90.00
#
_symmetry.space_group_name_H-M   'P 1'
#
loop_
_entity.id
_entity.type
_entity.pdbx_description
1 polymer ?
#
loop_
_entity_poly.entity_id
_entity_poly.type
_entity_poly.pdbx_seq_one_letter_code
_entity_poly.pdbx_strand_id
1 'polypeptide(L)' 'MSQTLFTPVKLGKIALQNRVVMAPMTRNRAAEDGVPTELMAEHY' A
#
# COMPACT_ATOMS: atom_id res chain seq x y z
N MET A 1 -15.30 -11.22 -15.87
CA MET A 1 -14.75 -10.76 -14.57
C MET A 1 -13.57 -11.65 -14.21
N SER A 2 -12.35 -11.10 -14.07
CA SER A 2 -11.16 -11.90 -13.74
C SER A 2 -11.14 -12.22 -12.24
N GLN A 3 -11.64 -13.41 -11.88
CA GLN A 3 -11.68 -13.86 -10.48
C GLN A 3 -10.29 -13.91 -9.84
N THR A 4 -9.23 -14.13 -10.64
CA THR A 4 -7.84 -14.23 -10.19
C THR A 4 -7.36 -13.01 -9.40
N LEU A 5 -7.82 -11.80 -9.74
CA LEU A 5 -7.36 -10.55 -9.11
C LEU A 5 -7.59 -10.55 -7.58
N PHE A 6 -8.69 -11.14 -7.11
CA PHE A 6 -9.07 -11.18 -5.70
C PHE A 6 -8.77 -12.51 -5.02
N THR A 7 -7.96 -13.36 -5.67
CA THR A 7 -7.50 -14.62 -5.05
C THR A 7 -6.26 -14.40 -4.18
N PRO A 8 -6.13 -15.14 -3.06
CA PRO A 8 -4.93 -15.09 -2.23
C PRO A 8 -3.65 -15.46 -2.98
N VAL A 9 -2.53 -14.89 -2.53
CA VAL A 9 -1.19 -15.19 -3.06
C VAL A 9 -0.14 -15.10 -1.96
N LYS A 10 0.94 -15.89 -2.05
CA LYS A 10 2.09 -15.78 -1.15
C LYS A 10 3.17 -14.90 -1.78
N LEU A 11 3.63 -13.89 -1.06
CA LEU A 11 4.80 -13.07 -1.38
C LEU A 11 5.93 -13.41 -0.39
N GLY A 12 6.81 -14.33 -0.77
CA GLY A 12 7.80 -14.90 0.14
C GLY A 12 7.12 -15.57 1.35
N LYS A 13 7.36 -15.03 2.55
CA LYS A 13 6.76 -15.53 3.81
C LYS A 13 5.40 -14.89 4.14
N ILE A 14 4.96 -13.88 3.39
CA ILE A 14 3.75 -13.10 3.67
C ILE A 14 2.60 -13.65 2.82
N ALA A 15 1.43 -13.88 3.44
CA ALA A 15 0.21 -14.21 2.73
C ALA A 15 -0.61 -12.93 2.46
N LEU A 16 -0.94 -12.67 1.20
CA LEU A 16 -1.78 -11.56 0.77
C LEU A 16 -3.17 -12.08 0.41
N GLN A 17 -4.21 -11.30 0.72
CA GLN A 17 -5.60 -11.68 0.47
C GLN A 17 -6.00 -11.56 -1.01
N ASN A 18 -5.31 -10.71 -1.78
CA ASN A 18 -5.56 -10.45 -3.19
C ASN A 18 -4.26 -10.06 -3.91
N ARG A 19 -4.37 -9.77 -5.20
CA ARG A 19 -3.25 -9.40 -6.08
C ARG A 19 -3.23 -7.90 -6.41
N VAL A 20 -3.91 -7.08 -5.61
CA VAL A 20 -3.95 -5.62 -5.73
C VAL A 20 -2.90 -5.02 -4.80
N VAL A 21 -2.09 -4.10 -5.33
CA VAL A 21 -1.04 -3.41 -4.57
C VAL A 21 -1.15 -1.93 -4.84
N MET A 22 -1.03 -1.11 -3.79
CA MET A 22 -0.88 0.34 -3.95
C MET A 22 0.52 0.63 -4.46
N ALA A 23 0.63 1.15 -5.68
CA ALA A 23 1.92 1.56 -6.24
C ALA A 23 2.54 2.67 -5.38
N PRO A 24 3.89 2.74 -5.27
CA PRO A 24 4.56 3.82 -4.57
C PRO A 24 4.28 5.15 -5.29
N MET A 25 3.79 6.14 -4.54
CA MET A 25 3.42 7.45 -5.06
C MET A 25 3.96 8.54 -4.13
N THR A 26 4.80 9.43 -4.66
CA THR A 26 5.25 10.62 -3.94
C THR A 26 4.07 11.56 -3.71
N ARG A 27 3.78 11.89 -2.45
CA ARG A 27 2.67 12.80 -2.09
C ARG A 27 3.11 14.21 -1.72
N ASN A 28 4.40 14.44 -1.47
CA ASN A 28 4.96 15.71 -0.98
C ASN A 28 4.23 16.24 0.28
N ARG A 29 4.00 15.36 1.27
CA ARG A 29 3.20 15.63 2.48
C ARG A 29 3.92 15.42 3.81
N ALA A 30 5.22 15.15 3.78
CA ALA A 30 6.03 15.06 5.00
C ALA A 30 6.25 16.46 5.61
N ALA A 31 6.57 16.52 6.90
CA ALA A 31 7.12 17.72 7.50
C ALA A 31 8.49 18.09 6.86
N GLU A 32 9.02 19.28 7.14
CA GLU A 32 10.27 19.77 6.53
C GLU A 32 11.48 18.87 6.81
N ASP A 33 11.49 18.19 7.96
CA ASP A 33 12.51 17.21 8.38
C ASP A 33 12.28 15.80 7.82
N GLY A 34 11.23 15.61 7.01
CA GLY A 34 10.84 14.32 6.45
C GLY A 34 10.03 13.43 7.38
N VAL A 35 9.66 13.90 8.58
CA VAL A 35 8.86 13.13 9.52
C VAL A 35 7.43 12.96 8.98
N PRO A 36 6.87 11.74 9.02
CA PRO A 36 5.47 11.51 8.66
C PRO A 36 4.49 12.28 9.54
N THR A 37 3.40 12.77 8.94
CA THR A 37 2.34 13.53 9.61
C THR A 37 1.06 12.71 9.76
N GLU A 38 0.10 13.18 10.57
CA GLU A 38 -1.22 12.53 10.74
C GLU A 38 -1.96 12.35 9.40
N LEU A 39 -1.82 13.31 8.48
CA LEU A 39 -2.39 13.24 7.13
C LEU A 39 -1.83 12.05 6.32
N MET A 40 -0.58 11.64 6.56
CA MET A 40 -0.01 10.46 5.91
C MET A 40 -0.57 9.17 6.51
N ALA A 41 -0.88 9.15 7.80
CA ALA A 41 -1.54 8.02 8.45
C ALA A 41 -2.98 7.85 7.94
N GLU A 42 -3.75 8.93 7.79
CA GLU A 42 -5.11 8.87 7.23
C GLU A 42 -5.12 8.43 5.76
N HIS A 43 -4.03 8.63 5.03
CA HIS A 43 -3.94 8.25 3.63
C HIS A 43 -3.86 6.73 3.41
N TYR A 44 -3.32 5.98 4.37
CA TYR A 44 -3.06 4.53 4.27
C TYR A 44 -4.09 3.72 5.07
#